data_AF-A0A817TTC0-F1
#
_entry.id   AF-A0A817TTC0-F1
#
_cell.length_a   1.000
_cell.length_b   1.000
_cell.length_c   1.000
_cell.angle_alpha   90.00
_cell.angle_beta   90.00
_cell.angle_gamma   90.00
#
_symmetry.space_group_name_H-M   'P 1'
#
loop_
_entity.id
_entity.type
_entity.pdbx_description
1 polymer ?
#
loop_
_entity_poly.entity_id
_entity_poly.type
_entity_poly.pdbx_seq_one_letter_code
_entity_poly.pdbx_strand_id
1 'polypeptide(L)'
;MLKPGLRMDFDRFIRSLHDINDKQKQQKEIVKQTEDNISLFKNLVKSYQFNESDDTQDNYLFYRRLFRRLDSSRKESYSAATNTFGGFATPLENGIPKSGYFKTYSFDVLKEWFDNKDKSNYLNVHMMQPLIESKPYTSPFLLAAYGISNTFKAIDILNRWIWIFEKSQESNVRIVAFSTDCDPRYLLAKRLTTGFFSKLTNTPLYNHNNILKIHLPNDWSGWFFMPPHQVFFCFQDSIHLCAKLRNRMLSETASLLIGNGEVSIQVLNELIETKSKFVHGLVKTDIKTSYRQNYKSCHKILREGVINALEDIDDSLATQIYLRLLCSVSLAYINHNTSIIDCIYHSWLAVFICCIWQTWLHLVHKEDISESHSQMSKENLFITAPAHLPIEMNAHSLVAICLLVHQQDLPISALRSMSGVFSTAVNFITEQLLKRAGKLSVLADIQNQSESGQLSCSLQFPKYHKRCRQSAASNNVVLTYDDAYHLLSKLDVHIALKKAKKTEILQVRSFVRAQFDRKFKKVSYDDDESYLSDNDESSYKFRSDINTAADLDDDSSCDDETENMSSISASGKSQFHGMRVCDTIPSSLAKSYFRVELDGKKIYSQTDSQLAVNRY
;
A
#
# COMPACT_ATOMS: atom_id res chain seq x y z
N MET A 1 38.07 -12.40 -30.04
CA MET A 1 38.52 -12.96 -28.74
C MET A 1 39.11 -11.87 -27.87
N LEU A 2 38.38 -11.42 -26.84
CA LEU A 2 38.92 -10.60 -25.75
C LEU A 2 40.00 -11.42 -25.00
N LYS A 3 41.12 -10.80 -24.63
CA LYS A 3 42.10 -11.45 -23.74
C LYS A 3 41.38 -11.91 -22.46
N PRO A 4 41.49 -13.18 -22.05
CA PRO A 4 40.96 -13.62 -20.76
C PRO A 4 41.60 -12.77 -19.65
N GLY A 5 40.79 -12.04 -18.89
CA GLY A 5 41.25 -11.27 -17.73
C GLY A 5 41.23 -9.75 -17.83
N LEU A 6 40.82 -9.13 -18.96
CA LEU A 6 40.61 -7.68 -19.00
C LEU A 6 39.29 -7.31 -18.31
N ARG A 7 39.40 -6.75 -17.10
CA ARG A 7 38.28 -6.20 -16.33
C ARG A 7 37.79 -4.93 -17.01
N MET A 8 36.54 -4.91 -17.48
CA MET A 8 35.96 -3.72 -18.09
C MET A 8 35.73 -2.65 -17.01
N ASP A 9 36.32 -1.48 -17.18
CA ASP A 9 36.06 -0.30 -16.35
C ASP A 9 34.77 0.37 -16.85
N PHE A 10 33.64 -0.14 -16.35
CA PHE A 10 32.31 0.34 -16.70
C PHE A 10 32.11 1.80 -16.28
N ASP A 11 32.76 2.27 -15.21
CA ASP A 11 32.70 3.68 -14.80
C ASP A 11 33.27 4.59 -15.87
N ARG A 12 34.49 4.28 -16.33
CA ARG A 12 35.13 5.05 -17.38
C ARG A 12 34.32 4.97 -18.68
N PHE A 13 33.74 3.82 -18.97
CA PHE A 13 32.91 3.62 -20.16
C PHE A 13 31.63 4.45 -20.09
N ILE A 14 30.85 4.36 -19.01
CA ILE A 14 29.59 5.10 -18.82
C ILE A 14 29.85 6.61 -18.71
N ARG A 15 30.92 7.06 -18.05
CA ARG A 15 31.32 8.48 -18.06
C ARG A 15 31.62 8.96 -19.47
N SER A 16 32.34 8.17 -20.26
CA SER A 16 32.60 8.50 -21.66
C SER A 16 31.30 8.56 -22.48
N LEU A 17 30.30 7.73 -22.17
CA LEU A 17 28.97 7.82 -22.79
C LEU A 17 28.23 9.11 -22.40
N HIS A 18 28.27 9.50 -21.13
CA HIS A 18 27.66 10.74 -20.66
C HIS A 18 28.34 11.97 -21.27
N ASP A 19 29.67 12.00 -21.32
CA ASP A 19 30.43 13.07 -21.96
C ASP A 19 30.07 13.20 -23.45
N ILE A 20 29.81 12.08 -24.13
CA ILE A 20 29.32 12.07 -25.52
C ILE A 20 27.90 12.64 -25.59
N ASN A 21 27.00 12.31 -24.65
CA ASN A 21 25.63 12.84 -24.63
C ASN A 21 25.58 14.33 -24.34
N ASP A 22 26.39 14.82 -23.40
CA ASP A 22 26.44 16.24 -23.07
C ASP A 22 27.02 17.05 -24.22
N LYS A 23 28.07 16.52 -24.89
CA LYS A 23 28.56 17.06 -26.16
C LYS A 23 27.50 17.00 -27.27
N GLN A 24 26.68 15.94 -27.33
CA GLN A 24 25.58 15.80 -28.29
C GLN A 24 24.40 16.73 -28.02
N LYS A 25 24.08 17.04 -26.76
CA LYS A 25 23.05 18.02 -26.40
C LYS A 25 23.49 19.44 -26.74
N GLN A 26 24.75 19.77 -26.41
CA GLN A 26 25.39 21.01 -26.83
C GLN A 26 25.47 21.13 -28.36
N GLN A 27 25.69 20.02 -29.06
CA GLN A 27 25.65 19.97 -30.53
C GLN A 27 24.22 19.92 -31.10
N LYS A 28 23.20 19.43 -30.40
CA LYS A 28 21.80 19.45 -30.90
C LYS A 28 21.19 20.84 -30.91
N GLU A 29 21.71 21.78 -30.09
CA GLU A 29 21.44 23.22 -30.23
C GLU A 29 22.10 23.83 -31.48
N ILE A 30 22.94 23.07 -32.20
CA ILE A 30 23.65 23.46 -33.43
C ILE A 30 23.44 22.38 -34.50
N VAL A 31 22.37 22.49 -35.29
CA VAL A 31 21.82 21.41 -36.13
C VAL A 31 22.82 20.61 -36.98
N LYS A 32 22.54 19.28 -37.00
CA LYS A 32 22.95 18.18 -37.91
C LYS A 32 24.44 17.80 -37.96
N GLN A 33 24.78 16.74 -37.21
CA GLN A 33 25.78 15.77 -37.66
C GLN A 33 25.54 14.38 -37.03
N THR A 34 25.01 13.46 -37.83
CA THR A 34 24.79 12.06 -37.41
C THR A 34 26.05 11.21 -37.63
N GLU A 35 26.99 11.65 -38.48
CA GLU A 35 28.22 10.93 -38.86
C GLU A 35 29.38 11.13 -37.87
N ASP A 36 29.56 12.33 -37.32
CA ASP A 36 30.61 12.58 -36.30
C ASP A 36 30.32 11.85 -34.98
N ASN A 37 29.05 11.68 -34.66
CA ASN A 37 28.59 10.88 -33.53
C ASN A 37 28.93 9.39 -33.66
N ILE A 38 28.99 8.88 -34.90
CA ILE A 38 29.39 7.51 -35.21
C ILE A 38 30.91 7.36 -35.10
N SER A 39 31.67 8.37 -35.56
CA SER A 39 33.14 8.39 -35.49
C SER A 39 33.66 8.46 -34.05
N LEU A 40 33.10 9.34 -33.22
CA LEU A 40 33.52 9.52 -31.82
C LEU A 40 33.23 8.27 -30.97
N PHE A 41 32.09 7.63 -31.23
CA PHE A 41 31.73 6.35 -30.61
C PHE A 41 32.62 5.19 -31.09
N LYS A 42 32.92 5.11 -32.39
CA LYS A 42 33.85 4.12 -32.96
C LYS A 42 35.25 4.27 -32.36
N ASN A 43 35.73 5.50 -32.14
CA ASN A 43 37.03 5.76 -31.52
C ASN A 43 37.05 5.36 -30.04
N LEU A 44 35.94 5.55 -29.31
CA LEU A 44 35.81 5.07 -27.94
C LEU A 44 35.85 3.54 -27.87
N VAL A 45 35.08 2.84 -28.72
CA VAL A 45 35.11 1.36 -28.79
C VAL A 45 36.50 0.86 -29.22
N LYS A 46 37.17 1.52 -30.17
CA LYS A 46 38.56 1.24 -30.55
C LYS A 46 39.53 1.44 -29.38
N SER A 47 39.34 2.46 -28.55
CA SER A 47 40.19 2.73 -27.38
C SER A 47 40.10 1.67 -26.27
N TYR A 48 39.03 0.86 -26.25
CA TYR A 48 38.87 -0.28 -25.36
C TYR A 48 39.47 -1.60 -25.91
N GLN A 49 40.33 -1.54 -26.94
CA GLN A 49 41.06 -2.69 -27.52
C GLN A 49 40.17 -3.84 -28.01
N PHE A 50 39.05 -3.53 -28.66
CA PHE A 50 38.31 -4.55 -29.42
C PHE A 50 38.97 -4.76 -30.79
N ASN A 51 39.63 -5.89 -30.99
CA ASN A 51 40.20 -6.28 -32.28
C ASN A 51 39.11 -6.30 -33.38
N GLU A 52 39.43 -5.78 -34.57
CA GLU A 52 38.56 -5.71 -35.75
C GLU A 52 38.28 -7.11 -36.35
N SER A 53 37.50 -7.94 -35.64
CA SER A 53 36.80 -9.11 -36.18
C SER A 53 35.31 -8.80 -36.38
N ASP A 54 34.56 -9.61 -37.15
CA ASP A 54 33.12 -9.43 -37.45
C ASP A 54 32.24 -9.18 -36.20
N ASP A 55 32.67 -9.63 -35.02
CA ASP A 55 32.08 -9.27 -33.71
C ASP A 55 31.98 -7.76 -33.43
N THR A 56 32.80 -6.93 -34.08
CA THR A 56 32.84 -5.47 -33.84
C THR A 56 31.59 -4.76 -34.34
N GLN A 57 30.95 -5.25 -35.41
CA GLN A 57 29.73 -4.62 -35.94
C GLN A 57 28.50 -4.94 -35.08
N ASP A 58 28.37 -6.16 -34.60
CA ASP A 58 27.31 -6.57 -33.67
C ASP A 58 27.46 -5.92 -32.30
N ASN A 59 28.69 -5.81 -31.80
CA ASN A 59 28.95 -5.09 -30.56
C ASN A 59 28.65 -3.59 -30.71
N TYR A 60 29.02 -2.98 -31.83
CA TYR A 60 28.65 -1.60 -32.15
C TYR A 60 27.12 -1.37 -32.20
N LEU A 61 26.37 -2.26 -32.85
CA LEU A 61 24.91 -2.20 -32.88
C LEU A 61 24.29 -2.41 -31.50
N PHE A 62 24.85 -3.30 -30.69
CA PHE A 62 24.44 -3.47 -29.30
C PHE A 62 24.70 -2.20 -28.50
N TYR A 63 25.88 -1.60 -28.58
CA TYR A 63 26.19 -0.38 -27.86
C TYR A 63 25.28 0.79 -28.24
N ARG A 64 24.95 0.93 -29.53
CA ARG A 64 23.98 1.94 -29.99
C ARG A 64 22.58 1.68 -29.44
N ARG A 65 22.18 0.40 -29.30
CA ARG A 65 20.92 -0.01 -28.65
C ARG A 65 20.95 0.24 -27.14
N LEU A 66 22.05 -0.09 -26.47
CA LEU A 66 22.29 0.15 -25.04
C LEU A 66 22.21 1.65 -24.74
N PHE A 67 22.89 2.48 -25.53
CA PHE A 67 22.87 3.94 -25.41
C PHE A 67 21.47 4.50 -25.61
N ARG A 68 20.76 4.08 -26.68
CA ARG A 68 19.36 4.47 -26.85
C ARG A 68 18.49 4.01 -25.68
N ARG A 69 18.68 2.81 -25.15
CA ARG A 69 17.87 2.29 -24.03
C ARG A 69 18.14 3.06 -22.74
N LEU A 70 19.39 3.30 -22.35
CA LEU A 70 19.72 4.08 -21.16
C LEU A 70 19.24 5.54 -21.25
N ASP A 71 19.19 6.12 -22.45
CA ASP A 71 18.72 7.50 -22.68
C ASP A 71 17.19 7.59 -22.85
N SER A 72 16.54 6.59 -23.46
CA SER A 72 15.09 6.60 -23.76
C SER A 72 14.23 5.92 -22.70
N SER A 73 14.70 4.83 -22.08
CA SER A 73 14.03 4.22 -20.94
C SER A 73 14.70 4.71 -19.66
N ARG A 74 14.10 5.74 -19.05
CA ARG A 74 14.42 6.23 -17.70
C ARG A 74 14.26 5.15 -16.59
N LYS A 75 14.22 3.85 -16.90
CA LYS A 75 13.97 2.78 -15.91
C LYS A 75 15.24 2.03 -15.54
N GLU A 76 16.15 1.82 -16.49
CA GLU A 76 17.44 1.18 -16.25
C GLU A 76 18.53 2.19 -15.92
N SER A 77 19.34 1.89 -14.91
CA SER A 77 20.42 2.79 -14.50
C SER A 77 21.65 2.01 -14.05
N TYR A 78 22.81 2.64 -14.12
CA TYR A 78 24.08 2.03 -13.73
C TYR A 78 24.63 2.73 -12.48
N SER A 79 24.97 1.93 -11.47
CA SER A 79 25.63 2.40 -10.26
C SER A 79 27.12 2.12 -10.33
N ALA A 80 27.88 3.17 -10.56
CA ALA A 80 29.34 3.15 -10.56
C ALA A 80 29.95 2.59 -9.26
N ALA A 81 29.44 3.06 -8.12
CA ALA A 81 29.96 2.69 -6.80
C ALA A 81 29.90 1.18 -6.50
N THR A 82 28.91 0.49 -7.07
CA THR A 82 28.70 -0.95 -6.82
C THR A 82 29.00 -1.82 -8.04
N ASN A 83 29.26 -1.18 -9.19
CA ASN A 83 29.32 -1.80 -10.50
C ASN A 83 28.10 -2.69 -10.79
N THR A 84 26.90 -2.14 -10.56
CA THR A 84 25.63 -2.85 -10.75
C THR A 84 24.67 -2.10 -11.66
N PHE A 85 23.83 -2.86 -12.37
CA PHE A 85 22.73 -2.31 -13.17
C PHE A 85 21.39 -2.46 -12.42
N GLY A 86 20.65 -1.37 -12.31
CA GLY A 86 19.28 -1.32 -11.82
C GLY A 86 18.26 -1.26 -12.95
N GLY A 87 16.99 -1.53 -12.63
CA GLY A 87 15.85 -1.41 -13.57
C GLY A 87 15.39 -2.71 -14.22
N PHE A 88 16.12 -3.81 -14.03
CA PHE A 88 15.69 -5.16 -14.41
C PHE A 88 14.88 -5.82 -13.28
N ALA A 89 14.01 -6.76 -13.65
CA ALA A 89 13.35 -7.63 -12.68
C ALA A 89 14.40 -8.54 -12.03
N THR A 90 14.56 -8.43 -10.71
CA THR A 90 15.56 -9.21 -9.96
C THR A 90 15.08 -10.64 -9.80
N PRO A 91 15.86 -11.66 -10.21
CA PRO A 91 15.51 -13.04 -9.97
C PRO A 91 15.36 -13.33 -8.48
N LEU A 92 14.33 -14.10 -8.15
CA LEU A 92 14.04 -14.52 -6.79
C LEU A 92 14.58 -15.93 -6.55
N GLU A 93 15.16 -16.15 -5.38
CA GLU A 93 15.54 -17.44 -4.84
C GLU A 93 14.76 -17.65 -3.55
N ASN A 94 13.80 -18.59 -3.57
CA ASN A 94 12.85 -18.79 -2.46
C ASN A 94 12.17 -17.46 -2.06
N GLY A 95 11.71 -16.68 -3.05
CA GLY A 95 11.07 -15.38 -2.81
C GLY A 95 11.98 -14.22 -2.43
N ILE A 96 13.27 -14.46 -2.18
CA ILE A 96 14.26 -13.44 -1.82
C ILE A 96 15.01 -12.97 -3.07
N PRO A 97 15.17 -11.66 -3.30
CA PRO A 97 15.98 -11.16 -4.42
C PRO A 97 17.44 -11.61 -4.29
N LYS A 98 18.01 -12.16 -5.36
CA LYS A 98 19.46 -12.48 -5.39
C LYS A 98 20.29 -11.20 -5.31
N SER A 99 20.95 -10.99 -4.18
CA SER A 99 21.80 -9.82 -3.96
C SER A 99 22.92 -9.76 -4.99
N GLY A 100 23.12 -8.59 -5.60
CA GLY A 100 24.18 -8.37 -6.58
C GLY A 100 24.02 -9.13 -7.90
N TYR A 101 22.84 -9.67 -8.23
CA TYR A 101 22.64 -10.45 -9.46
C TYR A 101 23.07 -9.70 -10.73
N PHE A 102 22.74 -8.41 -10.81
CA PHE A 102 23.12 -7.55 -11.94
C PHE A 102 24.49 -6.88 -11.77
N LYS A 103 25.42 -7.53 -11.06
CA LYS A 103 26.83 -7.14 -10.98
C LYS A 103 27.62 -7.92 -12.02
N THR A 104 28.26 -7.24 -12.97
CA THR A 104 29.10 -7.90 -13.98
C THR A 104 30.35 -7.10 -14.29
N TYR A 105 31.43 -7.80 -14.63
CA TYR A 105 32.64 -7.25 -15.24
C TYR A 105 32.80 -7.69 -16.70
N SER A 106 31.83 -8.46 -17.22
CA SER A 106 31.81 -9.03 -18.57
C SER A 106 30.77 -8.34 -19.43
N PHE A 107 31.19 -7.92 -20.62
CA PHE A 107 30.32 -7.34 -21.62
C PHE A 107 29.31 -8.35 -22.18
N ASP A 108 29.70 -9.60 -22.38
CA ASP A 108 28.82 -10.63 -22.94
C ASP A 108 27.63 -10.90 -22.01
N VAL A 109 27.88 -10.92 -20.70
CA VAL A 109 26.85 -11.04 -19.65
C VAL A 109 25.91 -9.83 -19.67
N LEU A 110 26.46 -8.61 -19.85
CA LEU A 110 25.64 -7.41 -19.98
C LEU A 110 24.75 -7.47 -21.22
N LYS A 111 25.30 -7.91 -22.36
CA LYS A 111 24.56 -8.11 -23.61
C LYS A 111 23.42 -9.09 -23.44
N GLU A 112 23.71 -10.24 -22.83
CA GLU A 112 22.70 -11.24 -22.50
C GLU A 112 21.57 -10.67 -21.64
N TRP A 113 21.87 -9.83 -20.64
CA TRP A 113 20.82 -9.23 -19.80
C TRP A 113 19.92 -8.29 -20.58
N PHE A 114 20.47 -7.42 -21.42
CA PHE A 114 19.66 -6.49 -22.21
C PHE A 114 18.83 -7.19 -23.28
N ASP A 115 19.31 -8.31 -23.83
CA ASP A 115 18.58 -9.06 -24.84
C ASP A 115 17.52 -9.99 -24.23
N ASN A 116 17.78 -10.58 -23.06
CA ASN A 116 16.97 -11.68 -22.51
C ASN A 116 16.27 -11.40 -21.17
N LYS A 117 16.61 -10.34 -20.43
CA LYS A 117 16.01 -10.07 -19.11
C LYS A 117 14.91 -9.01 -19.20
N ASP A 118 13.82 -9.31 -18.51
CA ASP A 118 12.69 -8.40 -18.42
C ASP A 118 13.02 -7.14 -17.63
N LYS A 119 12.54 -6.02 -18.15
CA LYS A 119 12.53 -4.76 -17.41
C LYS A 119 11.55 -4.84 -16.26
N SER A 120 11.92 -4.21 -15.16
CA SER A 120 11.05 -4.09 -14.01
C SER A 120 9.92 -3.11 -14.31
N ASN A 121 8.67 -3.59 -14.27
CA ASN A 121 7.48 -2.73 -14.37
C ASN A 121 7.03 -2.23 -13.00
N TYR A 122 7.36 -2.96 -11.94
CA TYR A 122 6.97 -2.66 -10.57
C TYR A 122 8.19 -2.66 -9.66
N LEU A 123 8.09 -1.93 -8.57
CA LEU A 123 9.10 -1.92 -7.53
C LEU A 123 8.49 -2.52 -6.27
N ASN A 124 9.08 -3.60 -5.77
CA ASN A 124 8.66 -4.17 -4.50
C ASN A 124 9.40 -3.47 -3.37
N VAL A 125 8.67 -2.91 -2.41
CA VAL A 125 9.22 -2.10 -1.31
C VAL A 125 8.77 -2.70 0.01
N HIS A 126 9.73 -3.00 0.88
CA HIS A 126 9.52 -3.54 2.22
C HIS A 126 9.97 -2.49 3.23
N MET A 127 9.04 -2.01 4.04
CA MET A 127 9.28 -1.03 5.09
C MET A 127 9.09 -1.70 6.45
N MET A 128 9.91 -1.31 7.42
CA MET A 128 9.74 -1.70 8.81
C MET A 128 9.17 -0.53 9.59
N GLN A 129 8.05 -0.76 10.28
CA GLN A 129 7.39 0.24 11.13
C GLN A 129 7.48 -0.21 12.59
N PRO A 130 8.23 0.50 13.44
CA PRO A 130 8.28 0.23 14.87
C PRO A 130 6.92 0.37 15.52
N LEU A 131 6.58 -0.55 16.42
CA LEU A 131 5.34 -0.50 17.18
C LEU A 131 5.42 0.38 18.44
N ILE A 132 6.62 0.76 18.86
CA ILE A 132 6.85 1.49 20.11
C ILE A 132 7.02 2.98 19.81
N GLU A 133 6.10 3.81 20.32
CA GLU A 133 6.23 5.29 20.34
C GLU A 133 7.08 5.75 21.55
N SER A 134 8.16 5.05 21.88
CA SER A 134 9.09 5.50 22.92
C SER A 134 9.99 6.58 22.34
N LYS A 135 10.29 7.62 23.10
CA LYS A 135 11.35 8.56 22.72
C LYS A 135 12.72 7.92 22.96
N PRO A 136 13.70 8.05 22.04
CA PRO A 136 13.61 8.74 20.74
C PRO A 136 12.74 7.98 19.73
N TYR A 137 11.91 8.70 18.98
CA TYR A 137 10.92 8.10 18.07
C TYR A 137 11.65 7.30 16.98
N THR A 138 11.50 5.98 16.99
CA THR A 138 12.02 5.16 15.88
C THR A 138 11.09 5.35 14.68
N SER A 139 11.59 6.05 13.65
CA SER A 139 10.84 6.27 12.41
C SER A 139 10.78 4.99 11.57
N PRO A 140 9.73 4.81 10.74
CA PRO A 140 9.73 3.74 9.76
C PRO A 140 10.94 3.83 8.84
N PHE A 141 11.54 2.69 8.49
CA PHE A 141 12.72 2.65 7.64
C PHE A 141 12.60 1.59 6.54
N LEU A 142 13.36 1.80 5.46
CA LEU A 142 13.37 0.90 4.31
C LEU A 142 14.21 -0.34 4.62
N LEU A 143 13.60 -1.51 4.58
CA LEU A 143 14.29 -2.80 4.72
C LEU A 143 14.86 -3.27 3.38
N ALA A 144 14.05 -3.23 2.33
CA ALA A 144 14.46 -3.66 0.99
C ALA A 144 13.62 -2.99 -0.10
N ALA A 145 14.24 -2.66 -1.23
CA ALA A 145 13.55 -2.28 -2.45
C ALA A 145 14.23 -2.89 -3.68
N TYR A 146 13.47 -3.57 -4.54
CA TYR A 146 14.01 -4.23 -5.73
C TYR A 146 12.97 -4.35 -6.83
N GLY A 147 13.47 -4.38 -8.07
CA GLY A 147 12.62 -4.53 -9.24
C GLY A 147 12.02 -5.93 -9.34
N ILE A 148 10.74 -6.02 -9.68
CA ILE A 148 10.02 -7.28 -9.87
C ILE A 148 9.26 -7.30 -11.20
N SER A 149 9.09 -8.50 -11.74
CA SER A 149 8.03 -8.79 -12.70
C SER A 149 6.79 -9.26 -11.93
N ASN A 150 5.61 -9.19 -12.56
CA ASN A 150 4.35 -9.58 -11.91
C ASN A 150 4.17 -11.12 -11.83
N THR A 151 5.26 -11.88 -11.79
CA THR A 151 5.30 -13.35 -11.97
C THR A 151 5.53 -14.13 -10.68
N PHE A 152 5.76 -13.46 -9.55
CA PHE A 152 5.95 -14.13 -8.26
C PHE A 152 4.65 -14.78 -7.78
N LYS A 153 4.79 -15.91 -7.08
CA LYS A 153 3.69 -16.72 -6.54
C LYS A 153 3.44 -16.43 -5.06
N ALA A 154 2.35 -16.95 -4.51
CA ALA A 154 2.07 -16.84 -3.07
C ALA A 154 3.18 -17.47 -2.19
N ILE A 155 3.78 -18.57 -2.65
CA ILE A 155 4.87 -19.24 -1.92
C ILE A 155 6.14 -18.38 -1.85
N ASP A 156 6.44 -17.59 -2.88
CA ASP A 156 7.56 -16.64 -2.86
C ASP A 156 7.36 -15.55 -1.79
N ILE A 157 6.12 -15.09 -1.63
CA ILE A 157 5.77 -14.08 -0.61
C ILE A 157 5.95 -14.69 0.78
N LEU A 158 5.47 -15.92 0.98
CA LEU A 158 5.58 -16.63 2.24
C LEU A 158 7.04 -16.85 2.65
N ASN A 159 7.85 -17.43 1.77
CA ASN A 159 9.27 -17.68 2.02
C ASN A 159 10.01 -16.37 2.36
N ARG A 160 9.64 -15.28 1.69
CA ARG A 160 10.18 -13.96 1.99
C ARG A 160 9.83 -13.46 3.38
N TRP A 161 8.58 -13.59 3.81
CA TRP A 161 8.18 -13.16 5.15
C TRP A 161 8.86 -13.97 6.24
N ILE A 162 9.00 -15.28 6.05
CA ILE A 162 9.72 -16.16 6.99
C ILE A 162 11.18 -15.72 7.08
N TRP A 163 11.85 -15.52 5.95
CA TRP A 163 13.25 -15.06 5.94
C TRP A 163 13.41 -13.68 6.60
N ILE A 164 12.51 -12.73 6.31
CA ILE A 164 12.51 -11.40 6.93
C ILE A 164 12.32 -11.53 8.45
N PHE A 165 11.41 -12.40 8.90
CA PHE A 165 11.18 -12.69 10.30
C PHE A 165 12.43 -13.27 10.98
N GLU A 166 13.03 -14.31 10.41
CA GLU A 166 14.23 -14.97 10.96
C GLU A 166 15.43 -14.01 11.02
N LYS A 167 15.69 -13.25 9.96
CA LYS A 167 16.79 -12.27 9.93
C LYS A 167 16.59 -11.10 10.89
N SER A 168 15.34 -10.68 11.11
CA SER A 168 15.04 -9.67 12.12
C SER A 168 15.29 -10.20 13.53
N GLN A 169 14.93 -11.46 13.78
CA GLN A 169 15.17 -12.13 15.07
C GLN A 169 16.67 -12.23 15.39
N GLU A 170 17.52 -12.54 14.40
CA GLU A 170 18.99 -12.52 14.56
C GLU A 170 19.50 -11.14 15.02
N SER A 171 18.77 -10.08 14.72
CA SER A 171 19.08 -8.70 15.12
C SER A 171 18.31 -8.25 16.38
N ASN A 172 17.75 -9.18 17.15
CA ASN A 172 16.88 -8.92 18.31
C ASN A 172 15.64 -8.06 17.99
N VAL A 173 15.16 -8.10 16.74
CA VAL A 173 13.94 -7.41 16.33
C VAL A 173 12.84 -8.43 16.10
N ARG A 174 11.79 -8.36 16.94
CA ARG A 174 10.60 -9.19 16.79
C ARG A 174 9.61 -8.55 15.82
N ILE A 175 9.35 -9.21 14.69
CA ILE A 175 8.23 -8.84 13.83
C ILE A 175 6.94 -9.40 14.42
N VAL A 176 5.99 -8.52 14.70
CA VAL A 176 4.67 -8.90 15.21
C VAL A 176 3.69 -9.14 14.08
N ALA A 177 3.74 -8.33 13.02
CA ALA A 177 2.79 -8.44 11.91
C ALA A 177 3.37 -7.98 10.57
N PHE A 178 2.83 -8.52 9.49
CA PHE A 178 3.00 -8.01 8.12
C PHE A 178 1.69 -7.36 7.65
N SER A 179 1.80 -6.19 7.01
CA SER A 179 0.68 -5.51 6.36
C SER A 179 0.95 -5.37 4.87
N THR A 180 0.00 -5.76 4.03
CA THR A 180 0.13 -5.68 2.56
C THR A 180 -1.17 -5.28 1.88
N ASP A 181 -1.08 -4.96 0.58
CA ASP A 181 -2.20 -4.67 -0.32
C ASP A 181 -3.04 -5.91 -0.69
N CYS A 182 -4.23 -5.70 -1.27
CA CYS A 182 -5.33 -6.66 -1.48
C CYS A 182 -5.12 -7.53 -2.74
N ASP A 183 -3.87 -7.80 -3.10
CA ASP A 183 -3.51 -8.68 -4.20
C ASP A 183 -3.81 -10.15 -3.79
N PRO A 184 -4.47 -10.94 -4.65
CA PRO A 184 -4.86 -12.32 -4.32
C PRO A 184 -3.71 -13.22 -3.87
N ARG A 185 -2.50 -13.05 -4.42
CA ARG A 185 -1.32 -13.86 -4.05
C ARG A 185 -0.87 -13.54 -2.63
N TYR A 186 -0.90 -12.27 -2.26
CA TYR A 186 -0.64 -11.85 -0.90
C TYR A 186 -1.71 -12.38 0.04
N LEU A 187 -3.00 -12.30 -0.33
CA LEU A 187 -4.08 -12.88 0.47
C LEU A 187 -3.91 -14.38 0.70
N LEU A 188 -3.56 -15.14 -0.35
CA LEU A 188 -3.26 -16.56 -0.25
C LEU A 188 -2.08 -16.80 0.71
N ALA A 189 -0.97 -16.07 0.57
CA ALA A 189 0.18 -16.16 1.47
C ALA A 189 -0.20 -15.89 2.94
N LYS A 190 -1.03 -14.87 3.22
CA LYS A 190 -1.52 -14.60 4.59
C LYS A 190 -2.30 -15.78 5.14
N ARG A 191 -3.19 -16.36 4.35
CA ARG A 191 -4.01 -17.52 4.77
C ARG A 191 -3.16 -18.74 5.08
N LEU A 192 -2.19 -19.03 4.23
CA LEU A 192 -1.24 -20.13 4.42
C LEU A 192 -0.39 -19.94 5.68
N THR A 193 0.04 -18.70 5.95
CA THR A 193 0.85 -18.36 7.13
C THR A 193 0.06 -18.49 8.42
N THR A 194 -1.14 -17.90 8.45
CA THR A 194 -1.98 -17.78 9.66
C THR A 194 -2.82 -19.02 9.92
N GLY A 195 -2.81 -20.00 9.01
CA GLY A 195 -3.69 -21.17 9.06
C GLY A 195 -5.16 -20.86 8.82
N PHE A 196 -5.46 -19.70 8.22
CA PHE A 196 -6.82 -19.21 8.02
C PHE A 196 -7.48 -19.90 6.81
N PHE A 197 -8.21 -20.98 7.08
CA PHE A 197 -8.84 -21.85 6.07
C PHE A 197 -7.87 -22.35 4.99
N SER A 198 -6.61 -22.52 5.35
CA SER A 198 -5.58 -23.05 4.46
C SER A 198 -4.45 -23.67 5.29
N LYS A 199 -3.74 -24.67 4.74
CA LYS A 199 -2.80 -25.48 5.53
C LYS A 199 -1.42 -25.61 4.90
N LEU A 200 -0.47 -25.08 5.67
CA LEU A 200 0.98 -25.28 5.77
C LEU A 200 1.63 -26.67 5.53
N THR A 201 1.39 -27.45 4.47
CA THR A 201 1.75 -28.91 4.53
C THR A 201 3.23 -29.21 4.79
N ASN A 202 4.16 -28.42 4.23
CA ASN A 202 5.60 -28.74 4.27
C ASN A 202 6.44 -27.87 5.21
N THR A 203 5.87 -26.79 5.77
CA THR A 203 6.58 -25.90 6.69
C THR A 203 5.67 -25.63 7.89
N PRO A 204 5.75 -26.44 8.96
CA PRO A 204 4.91 -26.25 10.14
C PRO A 204 5.35 -25.01 10.91
N LEU A 205 4.89 -23.82 10.50
CA LEU A 205 5.12 -22.56 11.22
C LEU A 205 4.67 -22.64 12.69
N TYR A 206 3.71 -23.53 12.99
CA TYR A 206 3.23 -23.79 14.34
C TYR A 206 4.27 -24.43 15.28
N ASN A 207 5.39 -24.95 14.77
CA ASN A 207 6.49 -25.51 15.55
C ASN A 207 7.68 -24.54 15.72
N HIS A 208 7.54 -23.30 15.28
CA HIS A 208 8.64 -22.33 15.35
C HIS A 208 8.96 -21.96 16.81
N ASN A 209 10.26 -21.88 17.16
CA ASN A 209 10.71 -21.65 18.54
C ASN A 209 10.20 -20.32 19.13
N ASN A 210 9.98 -19.30 18.30
CA ASN A 210 9.53 -17.97 18.69
C ASN A 210 8.02 -17.73 18.51
N ILE A 211 7.19 -18.76 18.66
CA ILE A 211 5.74 -18.64 18.45
C ILE A 211 5.02 -17.84 19.54
N LEU A 212 4.02 -17.05 19.16
CA LEU A 212 3.07 -16.40 20.06
C LEU A 212 1.95 -17.38 20.40
N LYS A 213 1.63 -17.49 21.69
CA LYS A 213 0.55 -18.34 22.19
C LYS A 213 -0.60 -17.45 22.65
N ILE A 214 -1.71 -17.53 21.95
CA ILE A 214 -2.91 -16.76 22.24
C ILE A 214 -3.78 -17.60 23.18
N HIS A 215 -3.91 -17.20 24.43
CA HIS A 215 -4.89 -17.81 25.34
C HIS A 215 -6.31 -17.38 24.96
N LEU A 216 -6.99 -18.25 24.22
CA LEU A 216 -8.38 -18.07 23.82
C LEU A 216 -9.33 -18.62 24.89
N PRO A 217 -10.41 -17.89 25.22
CA PRO A 217 -11.52 -18.45 26.00
C PRO A 217 -12.13 -19.68 25.31
N ASN A 218 -12.48 -20.70 26.09
CA ASN A 218 -12.95 -22.00 25.56
C ASN A 218 -14.23 -21.87 24.71
N ASP A 219 -15.10 -20.95 25.09
CA ASP A 219 -16.36 -20.61 24.42
C ASP A 219 -16.16 -19.90 23.07
N TRP A 220 -14.94 -19.43 22.77
CA TRP A 220 -14.64 -18.75 21.50
C TRP A 220 -14.32 -19.71 20.35
N SER A 221 -14.01 -20.98 20.65
CA SER A 221 -13.62 -22.00 19.67
C SER A 221 -14.63 -22.19 18.51
N GLY A 222 -15.91 -21.89 18.76
CA GLY A 222 -16.99 -21.99 17.77
C GLY A 222 -17.09 -20.83 16.79
N TRP A 223 -16.55 -19.65 17.11
CA TRP A 223 -16.68 -18.45 16.26
C TRP A 223 -15.36 -17.73 15.96
N PHE A 224 -14.29 -17.99 16.72
CA PHE A 224 -12.95 -17.48 16.45
C PHE A 224 -12.16 -18.54 15.65
N PHE A 225 -11.73 -18.17 14.45
CA PHE A 225 -11.20 -19.11 13.45
C PHE A 225 -9.67 -19.13 13.34
N MET A 226 -9.00 -18.12 13.88
CA MET A 226 -7.54 -18.07 13.88
C MET A 226 -6.98 -19.09 14.89
N PRO A 227 -6.00 -19.91 14.50
CA PRO A 227 -5.30 -20.82 15.41
C PRO A 227 -4.62 -20.07 16.56
N PRO A 228 -4.54 -20.66 17.76
CA PRO A 228 -3.97 -20.02 18.95
C PRO A 228 -2.43 -19.88 18.91
N HIS A 229 -1.77 -20.40 17.88
CA HIS A 229 -0.32 -20.42 17.75
C HIS A 229 0.07 -19.66 16.47
N GLN A 230 0.74 -18.53 16.61
CA GLN A 230 1.09 -17.64 15.48
C GLN A 230 2.54 -17.19 15.55
N VAL A 231 3.28 -17.29 14.45
CA VAL A 231 4.66 -16.75 14.38
C VAL A 231 4.62 -15.22 14.30
N PHE A 232 3.73 -14.72 13.45
CA PHE A 232 3.39 -13.32 13.26
C PHE A 232 1.96 -13.22 12.72
N PHE A 233 1.37 -12.03 12.79
CA PHE A 233 0.03 -11.73 12.28
C PHE A 233 0.08 -11.15 10.87
N CYS A 234 -1.06 -11.15 10.19
CA CYS A 234 -1.17 -10.58 8.85
C CYS A 234 -2.38 -9.64 8.76
N PHE A 235 -2.13 -8.41 8.32
CA PHE A 235 -3.16 -7.41 8.05
C PHE A 235 -3.27 -7.11 6.56
N GLN A 236 -4.50 -6.87 6.13
CA GLN A 236 -4.83 -6.28 4.87
C GLN A 236 -4.93 -4.77 4.99
N ASP A 237 -4.36 -4.06 4.02
CA ASP A 237 -4.56 -2.61 3.92
C ASP A 237 -6.04 -2.27 3.83
N SER A 238 -6.51 -1.55 4.85
CA SER A 238 -7.92 -1.21 5.00
C SER A 238 -8.36 -0.10 4.04
N ILE A 239 -7.45 0.76 3.58
CA ILE A 239 -7.75 1.77 2.55
C ILE A 239 -8.13 1.07 1.24
N HIS A 240 -7.31 0.10 0.83
CA HIS A 240 -7.57 -0.70 -0.36
C HIS A 240 -8.81 -1.60 -0.20
N LEU A 241 -9.05 -2.12 1.00
CA LEU A 241 -10.27 -2.86 1.32
C LEU A 241 -11.53 -1.99 1.14
N CYS A 242 -11.55 -0.77 1.73
CA CYS A 242 -12.64 0.19 1.53
C CYS A 242 -12.81 0.56 0.05
N ALA A 243 -11.71 0.74 -0.69
CA ALA A 243 -11.78 1.01 -2.11
C ALA A 243 -12.38 -0.16 -2.91
N LYS A 244 -12.02 -1.42 -2.61
CA LYS A 244 -12.62 -2.61 -3.24
C LYS A 244 -14.11 -2.72 -2.94
N LEU A 245 -14.51 -2.50 -1.70
CA LEU A 245 -15.92 -2.50 -1.31
C LEU A 245 -16.71 -1.38 -2.03
N ARG A 246 -16.17 -0.16 -2.09
CA ARG A 246 -16.78 0.94 -2.87
C ARG A 246 -16.91 0.54 -4.34
N ASN A 247 -15.82 0.11 -4.96
CA ASN A 247 -15.79 -0.21 -6.39
C ASN A 247 -16.74 -1.35 -6.74
N ARG A 248 -16.97 -2.31 -5.82
CA ARG A 248 -17.95 -3.37 -6.01
C ARG A 248 -19.38 -2.85 -6.08
N MET A 249 -19.75 -1.88 -5.24
CA MET A 249 -21.06 -1.20 -5.31
C MET A 249 -21.20 -0.37 -6.59
N LEU A 250 -20.11 0.19 -7.09
CA LEU A 250 -20.10 0.97 -8.34
C LEU A 250 -19.96 0.09 -9.60
N SER A 251 -19.85 -1.24 -9.46
CA SER A 251 -19.59 -2.13 -10.60
C SER A 251 -20.87 -2.46 -11.34
N GLU A 252 -20.82 -2.42 -12.67
CA GLU A 252 -21.92 -2.87 -13.54
C GLU A 252 -22.03 -4.41 -13.58
N THR A 253 -20.96 -5.12 -13.19
CA THR A 253 -20.91 -6.60 -13.17
C THR A 253 -21.49 -7.21 -11.89
N ALA A 254 -21.74 -6.39 -10.87
CA ALA A 254 -22.20 -6.81 -9.56
C ALA A 254 -23.62 -6.29 -9.32
N SER A 255 -24.44 -7.10 -8.66
CA SER A 255 -25.76 -6.67 -8.17
C SER A 255 -25.88 -7.18 -6.74
N LEU A 256 -25.37 -6.37 -5.81
CA LEU A 256 -25.24 -6.76 -4.41
C LEU A 256 -26.64 -6.80 -3.77
N LEU A 257 -27.02 -7.95 -3.24
CA LEU A 257 -28.35 -8.17 -2.69
C LEU A 257 -28.27 -8.56 -1.21
N ILE A 258 -28.94 -7.82 -0.33
CA ILE A 258 -29.02 -8.09 1.10
C ILE A 258 -30.48 -8.30 1.46
N GLY A 259 -30.88 -9.53 1.77
CA GLY A 259 -32.28 -9.79 2.11
C GLY A 259 -33.20 -9.49 0.93
N ASN A 260 -34.25 -8.71 1.18
CA ASN A 260 -35.17 -8.23 0.15
C ASN A 260 -34.72 -6.91 -0.54
N GLY A 261 -33.56 -6.34 -0.18
CA GLY A 261 -33.10 -5.06 -0.71
C GLY A 261 -31.84 -5.15 -1.57
N GLU A 262 -31.77 -4.33 -2.62
CA GLU A 262 -30.60 -4.19 -3.49
C GLU A 262 -29.71 -3.01 -3.06
N VAL A 263 -28.40 -3.22 -3.04
CA VAL A 263 -27.42 -2.15 -2.84
C VAL A 263 -27.19 -1.47 -4.18
N SER A 264 -27.50 -0.18 -4.27
CA SER A 264 -27.67 0.50 -5.55
C SER A 264 -27.02 1.88 -5.55
N ILE A 265 -26.25 2.16 -6.61
CA ILE A 265 -25.65 3.49 -6.84
C ILE A 265 -26.74 4.52 -7.20
N GLN A 266 -27.88 4.09 -7.72
CA GLN A 266 -29.00 4.95 -8.07
C GLN A 266 -29.53 5.67 -6.84
N VAL A 267 -29.56 5.02 -5.67
CA VAL A 267 -29.92 5.63 -4.39
C VAL A 267 -28.98 6.80 -4.05
N LEU A 268 -27.67 6.67 -4.32
CA LEU A 268 -26.71 7.76 -4.12
C LEU A 268 -26.86 8.88 -5.16
N ASN A 269 -27.24 8.55 -6.40
CA ASN A 269 -27.54 9.55 -7.42
C ASN A 269 -28.79 10.36 -7.03
N GLU A 270 -29.84 9.67 -6.59
CA GLU A 270 -31.08 10.29 -6.13
C GLU A 270 -30.81 11.22 -4.93
N LEU A 271 -29.99 10.79 -3.97
CA LEU A 271 -29.57 11.64 -2.85
C LEU A 271 -28.94 12.94 -3.32
N ILE A 272 -28.05 12.87 -4.31
CA ILE A 272 -27.35 14.03 -4.86
C ILE A 272 -28.31 14.96 -5.63
N GLU A 273 -29.37 14.43 -6.23
CA GLU A 273 -30.32 15.18 -7.05
C GLU A 273 -31.46 15.78 -6.24
N THR A 274 -31.87 15.11 -5.15
CA THR A 274 -33.07 15.46 -4.38
C THR A 274 -32.78 16.18 -3.06
N LYS A 275 -31.62 15.92 -2.42
CA LYS A 275 -31.25 16.53 -1.14
C LYS A 275 -30.20 17.61 -1.33
N SER A 276 -30.20 18.58 -0.41
CA SER A 276 -29.24 19.68 -0.44
C SER A 276 -27.82 19.21 -0.16
N LYS A 277 -26.86 19.66 -0.98
CA LYS A 277 -25.42 19.40 -0.80
C LYS A 277 -24.90 19.83 0.57
N PHE A 278 -25.53 20.80 1.23
CA PHE A 278 -25.17 21.22 2.59
C PHE A 278 -25.42 20.13 3.65
N VAL A 279 -26.31 19.18 3.37
CA VAL A 279 -26.63 18.05 4.26
C VAL A 279 -25.63 16.91 4.07
N HIS A 280 -25.49 16.42 2.83
CA HIS A 280 -24.74 15.19 2.55
C HIS A 280 -23.31 15.45 2.04
N GLY A 281 -23.05 16.61 1.41
CA GLY A 281 -21.71 17.02 0.96
C GLY A 281 -21.14 16.26 -0.25
N LEU A 282 -21.94 15.41 -0.90
CA LEU A 282 -21.53 14.65 -2.10
C LEU A 282 -21.72 15.46 -3.38
N VAL A 283 -20.92 15.14 -4.38
CA VAL A 283 -21.10 15.60 -5.77
C VAL A 283 -21.04 14.40 -6.72
N LYS A 284 -21.57 14.54 -7.94
CA LYS A 284 -21.61 13.46 -8.95
C LYS A 284 -20.24 12.83 -9.22
N THR A 285 -19.15 13.59 -9.13
CA THR A 285 -17.79 13.06 -9.32
C THR A 285 -17.33 12.10 -8.22
N ASP A 286 -17.92 12.16 -7.02
CA ASP A 286 -17.56 11.28 -5.90
C ASP A 286 -18.04 9.83 -6.10
N ILE A 287 -19.06 9.60 -6.94
CA ILE A 287 -19.59 8.28 -7.27
C ILE A 287 -19.20 7.79 -8.68
N LYS A 288 -18.33 8.53 -9.40
CA LYS A 288 -17.82 8.09 -10.71
C LYS A 288 -16.89 6.87 -10.59
N THR A 289 -17.09 5.91 -11.48
CA THR A 289 -16.33 4.66 -11.61
C THR A 289 -14.92 4.83 -12.17
N SER A 290 -14.64 5.95 -12.85
CA SER A 290 -13.35 6.22 -13.50
C SER A 290 -12.18 6.33 -12.52
N TYR A 291 -12.43 6.65 -11.24
CA TYR A 291 -11.40 6.85 -10.22
C TYR A 291 -11.46 5.75 -9.15
N ARG A 292 -11.01 4.54 -9.50
CA ARG A 292 -11.02 3.34 -8.64
C ARG A 292 -10.13 3.45 -7.39
N GLN A 293 -9.07 4.26 -7.43
CA GLN A 293 -8.10 4.44 -6.34
C GLN A 293 -8.38 5.68 -5.47
N ASN A 294 -9.44 6.44 -5.74
CA ASN A 294 -9.73 7.68 -5.03
C ASN A 294 -10.38 7.40 -3.66
N TYR A 295 -9.54 7.20 -2.65
CA TYR A 295 -10.01 7.03 -1.27
C TYR A 295 -10.71 8.27 -0.71
N LYS A 296 -10.38 9.49 -1.16
CA LYS A 296 -11.05 10.72 -0.70
C LYS A 296 -12.55 10.68 -1.03
N SER A 297 -12.93 10.20 -2.21
CA SER A 297 -14.33 10.02 -2.57
C SER A 297 -14.98 8.88 -1.78
N CYS A 298 -14.26 7.78 -1.53
CA CYS A 298 -14.74 6.73 -0.61
C CYS A 298 -15.06 7.32 0.78
N HIS A 299 -14.13 8.06 1.38
CA HIS A 299 -14.31 8.66 2.69
C HIS A 299 -15.49 9.65 2.73
N LYS A 300 -15.76 10.39 1.65
CA LYS A 300 -16.94 11.26 1.58
C LYS A 300 -18.25 10.48 1.59
N ILE A 301 -18.34 9.38 0.83
CA ILE A 301 -19.54 8.52 0.77
C ILE A 301 -19.85 7.93 2.16
N LEU A 302 -18.83 7.68 2.98
CA LEU A 302 -18.97 7.12 4.32
C LEU A 302 -19.30 8.14 5.41
N ARG A 303 -19.51 9.41 5.08
CA ARG A 303 -19.86 10.43 6.08
C ARG A 303 -21.22 10.13 6.70
N GLU A 304 -21.32 10.36 8.01
CA GLU A 304 -22.57 10.18 8.74
C GLU A 304 -23.73 10.98 8.15
N GLY A 305 -23.49 12.22 7.72
CA GLY A 305 -24.50 13.04 7.03
C GLY A 305 -25.02 12.44 5.72
N VAL A 306 -24.24 11.59 5.03
CA VAL A 306 -24.71 10.84 3.85
C VAL A 306 -25.60 9.69 4.30
N ILE A 307 -25.14 8.88 5.25
CA ILE A 307 -25.89 7.70 5.73
C ILE A 307 -27.24 8.11 6.32
N ASN A 308 -27.27 9.19 7.11
CA ASN A 308 -28.50 9.69 7.71
C ASN A 308 -29.45 10.29 6.66
N ALA A 309 -28.91 11.01 5.66
CA ALA A 309 -29.75 11.60 4.61
C ALA A 309 -30.38 10.56 3.67
N LEU A 310 -29.83 9.33 3.63
CA LEU A 310 -30.44 8.21 2.91
C LEU A 310 -31.72 7.70 3.58
N GLU A 311 -31.96 7.97 4.86
CA GLU A 311 -33.17 7.49 5.57
C GLU A 311 -34.47 8.04 4.94
N ASP A 312 -34.38 9.18 4.26
CA ASP A 312 -35.51 9.81 3.57
C ASP A 312 -35.66 9.36 2.10
N ILE A 313 -34.87 8.39 1.64
CA ILE A 313 -34.90 7.89 0.26
C ILE A 313 -35.48 6.49 0.26
N ASP A 314 -36.47 6.26 -0.61
CA ASP A 314 -37.14 4.99 -0.77
C ASP A 314 -36.16 3.90 -1.21
N ASP A 315 -36.38 2.67 -0.76
CA ASP A 315 -35.55 1.48 -1.07
C ASP A 315 -34.04 1.62 -0.75
N SER A 316 -33.66 2.61 0.04
CA SER A 316 -32.26 2.90 0.35
C SER A 316 -31.64 1.99 1.42
N LEU A 317 -32.45 1.21 2.15
CA LEU A 317 -32.05 0.52 3.37
C LEU A 317 -30.87 -0.47 3.16
N ALA A 318 -30.88 -1.25 2.08
CA ALA A 318 -29.75 -2.13 1.76
C ALA A 318 -28.47 -1.35 1.48
N THR A 319 -28.58 -0.24 0.74
CA THR A 319 -27.46 0.67 0.50
C THR A 319 -26.94 1.28 1.80
N GLN A 320 -27.81 1.71 2.72
CA GLN A 320 -27.41 2.21 4.03
C GLN A 320 -26.64 1.15 4.85
N ILE A 321 -27.13 -0.08 4.89
CA ILE A 321 -26.48 -1.19 5.61
C ILE A 321 -25.10 -1.48 5.01
N TYR A 322 -25.01 -1.48 3.68
CA TYR A 322 -23.75 -1.64 2.98
C TYR A 322 -22.76 -0.51 3.31
N LEU A 323 -23.20 0.75 3.31
CA LEU A 323 -22.34 1.88 3.70
C LEU A 323 -21.93 1.82 5.17
N ARG A 324 -22.80 1.32 6.07
CA ARG A 324 -22.46 1.07 7.49
C ARG A 324 -21.40 -0.03 7.64
N LEU A 325 -21.41 -1.07 6.79
CA LEU A 325 -20.35 -2.07 6.71
C LEU A 325 -19.01 -1.41 6.34
N LEU A 326 -18.96 -0.62 5.26
CA LEU A 326 -17.73 0.10 4.87
C LEU A 326 -17.27 1.09 5.93
N CYS A 327 -18.21 1.82 6.54
CA CYS A 327 -17.93 2.77 7.61
C CYS A 327 -17.30 2.06 8.82
N SER A 328 -17.81 0.88 9.19
CA SER A 328 -17.25 0.06 10.27
C SER A 328 -15.81 -0.38 9.96
N VAL A 329 -15.51 -0.80 8.73
CA VAL A 329 -14.12 -1.11 8.33
C VAL A 329 -13.21 0.14 8.45
N SER A 330 -13.68 1.30 8.01
CA SER A 330 -12.94 2.56 8.11
C SER A 330 -12.70 2.99 9.56
N LEU A 331 -13.72 2.89 10.41
CA LEU A 331 -13.62 3.23 11.83
C LEU A 331 -12.67 2.29 12.56
N ALA A 332 -12.71 0.99 12.24
CA ALA A 332 -11.87 0.01 12.91
C ALA A 332 -10.37 0.17 12.63
N TYR A 333 -9.98 0.53 11.40
CA TYR A 333 -8.59 0.39 10.97
C TYR A 333 -7.95 1.66 10.38
N ILE A 334 -8.74 2.65 9.96
CA ILE A 334 -8.23 3.84 9.26
C ILE A 334 -8.33 5.07 10.17
N ASN A 335 -9.41 5.19 10.94
CA ASN A 335 -9.59 6.32 11.83
C ASN A 335 -8.70 6.19 13.09
N HIS A 336 -7.65 7.00 13.15
CA HIS A 336 -6.71 7.03 14.28
C HIS A 336 -7.33 7.48 15.62
N ASN A 337 -8.52 8.07 15.59
CA ASN A 337 -9.20 8.56 16.79
C ASN A 337 -10.13 7.50 17.42
N THR A 338 -10.35 6.37 16.75
CA THR A 338 -11.19 5.29 17.26
C THR A 338 -10.50 4.61 18.45
N SER A 339 -11.23 4.40 19.54
CA SER A 339 -10.70 3.67 20.69
C SER A 339 -10.45 2.20 20.35
N ILE A 340 -9.58 1.49 21.07
CA ILE A 340 -9.33 0.07 20.79
C ILE A 340 -10.59 -0.79 20.96
N ILE A 341 -11.43 -0.46 21.93
CA ILE A 341 -12.71 -1.15 22.12
C ILE A 341 -13.64 -0.91 20.94
N ASP A 342 -13.73 0.32 20.45
CA ASP A 342 -14.49 0.65 19.25
C ASP A 342 -13.90 -0.02 18.00
N CYS A 343 -12.58 -0.13 17.89
CA CYS A 343 -11.92 -0.84 16.80
C CYS A 343 -12.35 -2.31 16.79
N ILE A 344 -12.36 -2.96 17.96
CA ILE A 344 -12.83 -4.34 18.12
C ILE A 344 -14.32 -4.41 17.74
N TYR A 345 -15.16 -3.52 18.28
CA TYR A 345 -16.59 -3.47 17.99
C TYR A 345 -16.86 -3.38 16.49
N HIS A 346 -16.30 -2.37 15.82
CA HIS A 346 -16.53 -2.14 14.40
C HIS A 346 -15.92 -3.22 13.51
N SER A 347 -14.77 -3.79 13.90
CA SER A 347 -14.18 -4.92 13.17
C SER A 347 -15.12 -6.14 13.17
N TRP A 348 -15.67 -6.50 14.33
CA TRP A 348 -16.55 -7.66 14.46
C TRP A 348 -17.95 -7.41 13.92
N LEU A 349 -18.47 -6.19 14.03
CA LEU A 349 -19.70 -5.79 13.35
C LEU A 349 -19.58 -6.04 11.84
N ALA A 350 -18.46 -5.65 11.23
CA ALA A 350 -18.21 -5.90 9.82
C ALA A 350 -18.13 -7.41 9.49
N VAL A 351 -17.45 -8.21 10.32
CA VAL A 351 -17.41 -9.68 10.17
C VAL A 351 -18.81 -10.27 10.24
N PHE A 352 -19.61 -9.92 11.25
CA PHE A 352 -20.92 -10.52 11.46
C PHE A 352 -21.93 -10.12 10.40
N ILE A 353 -21.92 -8.87 9.92
CA ILE A 353 -22.71 -8.47 8.75
C ILE A 353 -22.38 -9.38 7.56
N CYS A 354 -21.09 -9.56 7.24
CA CYS A 354 -20.68 -10.42 6.12
C CYS A 354 -21.08 -11.88 6.33
N CYS A 355 -20.94 -12.42 7.54
CA CYS A 355 -21.26 -13.82 7.84
C CYS A 355 -22.76 -14.11 7.74
N ILE A 356 -23.59 -13.24 8.31
CA ILE A 356 -25.04 -13.38 8.30
C ILE A 356 -25.55 -13.21 6.86
N TRP A 357 -25.06 -12.19 6.14
CA TRP A 357 -25.38 -11.96 4.72
C TRP A 357 -25.00 -13.18 3.86
N GLN A 358 -23.78 -13.68 3.98
CA GLN A 358 -23.33 -14.86 3.22
C GLN A 358 -24.16 -16.09 3.57
N THR A 359 -24.47 -16.32 4.85
CA THR A 359 -25.29 -17.46 5.29
C THR A 359 -26.67 -17.39 4.68
N TRP A 360 -27.32 -16.23 4.72
CA TRP A 360 -28.61 -16.00 4.08
C TRP A 360 -28.58 -16.28 2.58
N LEU A 361 -27.59 -15.75 1.85
CA LEU A 361 -27.44 -16.00 0.41
C LEU A 361 -27.34 -17.50 0.08
N HIS A 362 -26.72 -18.30 0.96
CA HIS A 362 -26.65 -19.76 0.75
C HIS A 362 -27.97 -20.47 1.04
N LEU A 363 -28.77 -19.98 1.98
CA LEU A 363 -30.03 -20.60 2.39
C LEU A 363 -31.19 -20.28 1.44
N VAL A 364 -31.18 -19.12 0.80
CA VAL A 364 -32.25 -18.71 -0.11
C VAL A 364 -32.17 -19.46 -1.44
N HIS A 365 -33.32 -19.93 -1.93
CA HIS A 365 -33.43 -20.56 -3.24
C HIS A 365 -33.36 -19.49 -4.33
N LYS A 366 -32.79 -19.82 -5.50
CA LYS A 366 -32.69 -18.85 -6.61
C LYS A 366 -34.06 -18.35 -7.09
N GLU A 367 -35.10 -19.17 -6.92
CA GLU A 367 -36.49 -18.85 -7.27
C GLU A 367 -37.11 -17.82 -6.32
N ASP A 368 -36.62 -17.73 -5.08
CA ASP A 368 -37.05 -16.73 -4.09
C ASP A 368 -36.33 -15.39 -4.28
N ILE A 369 -35.27 -15.37 -5.11
CA ILE A 369 -34.57 -14.15 -5.51
C ILE A 369 -35.27 -13.63 -6.77
N SER A 370 -35.52 -12.32 -6.87
CA SER A 370 -36.28 -11.73 -7.98
C SER A 370 -35.80 -12.24 -9.36
N GLU A 371 -36.74 -12.32 -10.32
CA GLU A 371 -36.47 -12.84 -11.67
C GLU A 371 -35.26 -12.17 -12.33
N SER A 372 -35.04 -10.87 -12.06
CA SER A 372 -33.89 -10.08 -12.54
C SER A 372 -32.53 -10.61 -12.10
N HIS A 373 -32.43 -11.30 -10.96
CA HIS A 373 -31.16 -11.83 -10.42
C HIS A 373 -31.07 -13.35 -10.46
N SER A 374 -32.15 -14.05 -10.83
CA SER A 374 -32.20 -15.52 -10.92
C SER A 374 -31.12 -16.11 -11.86
N GLN A 375 -30.75 -15.37 -12.91
CA GLN A 375 -29.73 -15.74 -13.89
C GLN A 375 -28.30 -15.47 -13.41
N MET A 376 -28.11 -14.65 -12.37
CA MET A 376 -26.77 -14.32 -11.85
C MET A 376 -26.20 -15.44 -10.97
N SER A 377 -24.86 -15.52 -10.90
CA SER A 377 -24.21 -16.35 -9.90
C SER A 377 -24.39 -15.71 -8.52
N LYS A 378 -24.52 -16.52 -7.46
CA LYS A 378 -24.58 -16.01 -6.08
C LYS A 378 -23.32 -15.21 -5.70
N GLU A 379 -22.22 -15.41 -6.41
CA GLU A 379 -20.98 -14.66 -6.24
C GLU A 379 -21.13 -13.20 -6.70
N ASN A 380 -21.98 -12.94 -7.71
CA ASN A 380 -22.29 -11.58 -8.15
C ASN A 380 -23.21 -10.82 -7.17
N LEU A 381 -23.87 -11.54 -6.27
CA LEU A 381 -24.79 -11.00 -5.27
C LEU A 381 -24.11 -10.64 -3.94
N PHE A 382 -22.81 -10.92 -3.81
CA PHE A 382 -22.03 -10.71 -2.60
C PHE A 382 -20.76 -9.90 -2.89
N ILE A 383 -20.11 -9.45 -1.82
CA ILE A 383 -18.76 -8.90 -1.90
C ILE A 383 -17.76 -9.97 -2.34
N THR A 384 -16.69 -9.55 -3.02
CA THR A 384 -15.69 -10.48 -3.57
C THR A 384 -14.86 -11.13 -2.46
N ALA A 385 -14.28 -12.32 -2.72
CA ALA A 385 -13.41 -13.00 -1.76
C ALA A 385 -12.20 -12.16 -1.31
N PRO A 386 -11.55 -11.35 -2.18
CA PRO A 386 -10.51 -10.40 -1.79
C PRO A 386 -10.97 -9.24 -0.89
N ALA A 387 -12.27 -9.06 -0.66
CA ALA A 387 -12.80 -8.14 0.35
C ALA A 387 -13.27 -8.90 1.61
N HIS A 388 -14.02 -9.98 1.43
CA HIS A 388 -14.60 -10.74 2.54
C HIS A 388 -13.55 -11.36 3.47
N LEU A 389 -12.57 -12.09 2.90
CA LEU A 389 -11.58 -12.80 3.71
C LEU A 389 -10.69 -11.84 4.52
N PRO A 390 -10.20 -10.72 3.95
CA PRO A 390 -9.51 -9.71 4.73
C PRO A 390 -10.26 -9.08 5.89
N ILE A 391 -11.57 -8.78 5.74
CA ILE A 391 -12.38 -8.23 6.83
C ILE A 391 -12.28 -9.17 8.04
N GLU A 392 -12.40 -10.46 7.78
CA GLU A 392 -12.33 -11.48 8.82
C GLU A 392 -10.93 -11.66 9.39
N MET A 393 -9.90 -11.73 8.54
CA MET A 393 -8.51 -11.89 8.99
C MET A 393 -8.02 -10.70 9.82
N ASN A 394 -8.38 -9.47 9.43
CA ASN A 394 -8.02 -8.27 10.18
C ASN A 394 -8.67 -8.27 11.57
N ALA A 395 -9.94 -8.68 11.69
CA ALA A 395 -10.65 -8.72 12.98
C ALA A 395 -10.04 -9.76 13.93
N HIS A 396 -9.71 -10.96 13.42
CA HIS A 396 -9.04 -11.99 14.20
C HIS A 396 -7.64 -11.56 14.63
N SER A 397 -6.85 -10.98 13.71
CA SER A 397 -5.49 -10.50 14.03
C SER A 397 -5.52 -9.39 15.08
N LEU A 398 -6.46 -8.44 14.97
CA LEU A 398 -6.65 -7.37 15.93
C LEU A 398 -6.91 -7.92 17.34
N VAL A 399 -7.91 -8.80 17.48
CA VAL A 399 -8.26 -9.38 18.78
C VAL A 399 -7.13 -10.23 19.34
N ALA A 400 -6.44 -11.02 18.50
CA ALA A 400 -5.29 -11.79 18.94
C ALA A 400 -4.15 -10.92 19.49
N ILE A 401 -3.85 -9.79 18.85
CA ILE A 401 -2.87 -8.83 19.36
C ILE A 401 -3.35 -8.22 20.68
N CYS A 402 -4.62 -7.83 20.79
CA CYS A 402 -5.20 -7.32 22.04
C CYS A 402 -5.07 -8.34 23.18
N LEU A 403 -5.32 -9.62 22.92
CA LEU A 403 -5.16 -10.69 23.89
C LEU A 403 -3.70 -10.87 24.31
N LEU A 404 -2.75 -10.83 23.38
CA LEU A 404 -1.32 -10.92 23.70
C LEU A 404 -0.82 -9.72 24.51
N VAL A 405 -1.34 -8.52 24.24
CA VAL A 405 -1.06 -7.34 25.07
C VAL A 405 -1.63 -7.51 26.47
N HIS A 406 -2.86 -8.03 26.59
CA HIS A 406 -3.47 -8.33 27.88
C HIS A 406 -2.69 -9.41 28.65
N GLN A 407 -2.15 -10.41 27.93
CA GLN A 407 -1.29 -11.47 28.44
C GLN A 407 0.13 -10.99 28.79
N GLN A 408 0.47 -9.72 28.47
CA GLN A 408 1.80 -9.13 28.63
C GLN A 408 2.89 -9.74 27.73
N ASP A 409 2.50 -10.50 26.70
CA ASP A 409 3.41 -11.06 25.69
C ASP A 409 3.78 -10.01 24.61
N LEU A 410 3.01 -8.92 24.51
CA LEU A 410 3.29 -7.78 23.64
C LEU A 410 3.13 -6.45 24.40
N PRO A 411 3.89 -5.40 24.03
CA PRO A 411 3.72 -4.08 24.63
C PRO A 411 2.41 -3.42 24.18
N ILE A 412 1.81 -2.59 25.04
CA ILE A 412 0.57 -1.81 24.75
C ILE A 412 0.69 -1.01 23.45
N SER A 413 1.89 -0.56 23.10
CA SER A 413 2.15 0.21 21.89
C SER A 413 1.81 -0.56 20.59
N ALA A 414 1.82 -1.90 20.63
CA ALA A 414 1.36 -2.74 19.52
C ALA A 414 -0.08 -2.45 19.07
N LEU A 415 -0.92 -1.90 19.96
CA LEU A 415 -2.31 -1.55 19.66
C LEU A 415 -2.46 -0.27 18.81
N ARG A 416 -1.44 0.60 18.71
CA ARG A 416 -1.56 1.91 18.04
C ARG A 416 -1.08 1.90 16.60
N SER A 417 -0.29 0.90 16.20
CA SER A 417 0.42 0.89 14.91
C SER A 417 -0.27 0.08 13.81
N MET A 418 -1.56 -0.23 13.96
CA MET A 418 -2.31 -1.06 13.01
C MET A 418 -2.94 -0.27 11.83
N SER A 419 -2.56 1.00 11.64
CA SER A 419 -3.06 1.84 10.53
C SER A 419 -2.08 1.86 9.36
N GLY A 420 -2.60 1.73 8.13
CA GLY A 420 -1.81 1.69 6.90
C GLY A 420 -1.02 2.97 6.63
N VAL A 421 0.06 2.86 5.86
CA VAL A 421 0.88 3.99 5.43
C VAL A 421 0.18 4.71 4.27
N PHE A 422 -0.09 6.00 4.41
CA PHE A 422 -0.59 6.82 3.31
C PHE A 422 0.47 6.88 2.20
N SER A 423 0.14 6.35 1.02
CA SER A 423 0.98 6.44 -0.17
C SER A 423 0.57 7.65 -1.02
N THR A 424 1.54 8.49 -1.39
CA THR A 424 1.37 9.48 -2.45
C THR A 424 2.05 8.95 -3.71
N ALA A 425 1.33 8.95 -4.83
CA ALA A 425 1.88 8.54 -6.12
C ALA A 425 2.90 9.58 -6.61
N VAL A 426 4.16 9.20 -6.68
CA VAL A 426 5.20 9.95 -7.39
C VAL A 426 6.02 8.96 -8.20
N ASN A 427 6.14 9.18 -9.50
CA ASN A 427 6.91 8.32 -10.39
C ASN A 427 8.41 8.45 -10.06
N PHE A 428 9.02 7.37 -9.58
CA PHE A 428 10.47 7.28 -9.34
C PHE A 428 11.10 6.15 -10.15
N ILE A 429 12.32 6.38 -10.59
CA ILE A 429 13.25 5.31 -11.00
C ILE A 429 13.75 4.62 -9.73
N THR A 430 14.01 3.31 -9.75
CA THR A 430 14.50 2.55 -8.59
C THR A 430 15.68 3.22 -7.91
N GLU A 431 16.66 3.70 -8.67
CA GLU A 431 17.84 4.39 -8.13
C GLU A 431 17.48 5.71 -7.44
N GLN A 432 16.53 6.47 -7.99
CA GLN A 432 16.07 7.72 -7.37
C GLN A 432 15.39 7.45 -6.04
N LEU A 433 14.59 6.38 -5.95
CA LEU A 433 13.98 5.96 -4.69
C LEU A 433 15.07 5.58 -3.68
N LEU A 434 16.02 4.72 -4.07
CA LEU A 434 17.10 4.28 -3.19
C LEU A 434 17.96 5.46 -2.69
N LYS A 435 18.28 6.43 -3.55
CA LYS A 435 18.99 7.66 -3.17
C LYS A 435 18.18 8.51 -2.18
N ARG A 436 16.86 8.64 -2.37
CA ARG A 436 15.98 9.35 -1.44
C ARG A 436 15.86 8.63 -0.11
N ALA A 437 15.71 7.31 -0.12
CA ALA A 437 15.67 6.48 1.07
C ALA A 437 16.97 6.58 1.88
N GLY A 438 18.13 6.54 1.20
CA GLY A 438 19.42 6.76 1.85
C GLY A 438 19.53 8.14 2.51
N LYS A 439 19.07 9.21 1.85
CA LYS A 439 18.99 10.54 2.47
C LYS A 439 18.10 10.58 3.70
N LEU A 440 16.92 9.95 3.64
CA LEU A 440 16.00 9.87 4.78
C LEU A 440 16.59 9.07 5.94
N SER A 441 17.31 7.99 5.66
CA SER A 441 18.02 7.19 6.68
C SER A 441 19.05 8.05 7.42
N VAL A 442 19.89 8.79 6.68
CA VAL A 442 20.90 9.68 7.27
C VAL A 442 20.25 10.77 8.14
N LEU A 443 19.12 11.34 7.68
CA LEU A 443 18.37 12.32 8.48
C LEU A 443 17.82 11.73 9.78
N ALA A 444 17.30 10.49 9.73
CA ALA A 444 16.82 9.80 10.92
C ALA A 444 17.96 9.47 11.89
N ASP A 445 19.12 9.04 11.39
CA ASP A 445 20.30 8.78 12.21
C ASP A 445 20.80 10.04 12.91
N ILE A 446 20.87 11.17 12.20
CA ILE A 446 21.21 12.47 12.77
C ILE A 446 20.20 12.86 13.87
N GLN A 447 18.90 12.65 13.63
CA GLN A 447 17.88 12.94 14.63
C GLN A 447 18.04 12.07 15.89
N ASN A 448 18.31 10.78 15.73
CA ASN A 448 18.52 9.85 16.85
C ASN A 448 19.79 10.21 17.65
N GLN A 449 20.88 10.60 16.98
CA GLN A 449 22.11 11.05 17.63
C GLN A 449 21.92 12.38 18.36
N SER A 450 21.11 13.30 17.81
CA SER A 450 20.71 14.56 18.49
C SER A 450 19.91 14.27 19.76
N GLU A 451 18.89 13.41 19.67
CA GLU A 451 18.01 13.09 20.80
C GLU A 451 18.70 12.27 21.91
N SER A 452 19.73 11.48 21.56
CA SER A 452 20.56 10.72 22.52
C SER A 452 21.72 11.53 23.13
N GLY A 453 21.88 12.81 22.75
CA GLY A 453 22.94 13.68 23.26
C GLY A 453 24.34 13.32 22.76
N GLN A 454 24.44 12.53 21.69
CA GLN A 454 25.73 12.14 21.09
C GLN A 454 26.28 13.20 20.12
N LEU A 455 25.46 14.15 19.68
CA LEU A 455 25.90 15.28 18.88
C LEU A 455 26.40 16.43 19.75
N SER A 456 27.49 17.05 19.32
CA SER A 456 27.99 18.30 19.90
C SER A 456 27.08 19.50 19.65
N CYS A 457 26.12 19.39 18.73
CA CYS A 457 25.17 20.44 18.38
C CYS A 457 23.71 20.02 18.62
N SER A 458 22.89 20.94 19.16
CA SER A 458 21.45 20.72 19.35
C SER A 458 20.71 20.95 18.03
N LEU A 459 20.28 19.87 17.38
CA LEU A 459 19.45 19.92 16.18
C LEU A 459 17.99 19.63 16.55
N GLN A 460 17.10 20.60 16.29
CA GLN A 460 15.66 20.44 16.55
C GLN A 460 14.87 20.46 15.23
N PHE A 461 14.26 19.32 14.90
CA PHE A 461 13.39 19.16 13.74
C PHE A 461 11.95 19.63 14.03
N PRO A 462 11.22 20.19 13.04
CA PRO A 462 9.83 20.60 13.19
C PRO A 462 8.92 19.41 13.52
N LYS A 463 8.02 19.55 14.52
CA LYS A 463 7.07 18.50 14.91
C LYS A 463 5.64 18.90 14.54
N TYR A 464 4.98 18.10 13.70
CA TYR A 464 3.53 18.21 13.49
C TYR A 464 2.79 17.64 14.70
N HIS A 465 2.06 18.50 15.42
CA HIS A 465 1.24 18.08 16.56
C HIS A 465 -0.22 17.88 16.11
N LYS A 466 -0.67 16.63 15.97
CA LYS A 466 -2.11 16.31 15.98
C LYS A 466 -2.51 15.86 17.38
N ARG A 467 -3.35 16.64 18.07
CA ARG A 467 -3.95 16.28 19.35
C ARG A 467 -5.15 15.38 19.12
N CYS A 468 -5.19 14.23 19.78
CA CYS A 468 -6.31 13.30 19.78
C CYS A 468 -7.12 13.47 21.07
N ARG A 469 -8.45 13.61 20.97
CA ARG A 469 -9.38 13.52 22.11
C ARG A 469 -9.93 12.10 22.19
N GLN A 470 -10.16 11.62 23.40
CA GLN A 470 -10.72 10.29 23.69
C GLN A 470 -12.22 10.40 23.93
N SER A 471 -12.99 9.46 23.38
CA SER A 471 -14.38 9.20 23.75
C SER A 471 -14.47 7.80 24.37
N ALA A 472 -15.47 7.61 25.24
CA ALA A 472 -15.73 6.35 25.93
C ALA A 472 -16.71 5.47 25.13
N ALA A 473 -16.53 4.15 25.17
CA ALA A 473 -17.42 3.17 24.54
C ALA A 473 -17.44 1.82 25.26
N SER A 474 -18.40 0.97 24.85
CA SER A 474 -18.94 -0.18 25.59
C SER A 474 -18.37 -1.55 25.17
N ASN A 475 -18.52 -2.56 26.05
CA ASN A 475 -17.62 -3.71 26.17
C ASN A 475 -18.26 -5.09 25.86
N ASN A 476 -18.64 -5.43 24.62
CA ASN A 476 -18.87 -6.86 24.30
C ASN A 476 -18.91 -7.20 22.79
N VAL A 477 -18.14 -8.22 22.36
CA VAL A 477 -18.19 -8.78 20.99
C VAL A 477 -19.52 -9.47 20.71
N VAL A 478 -20.16 -10.10 21.71
CA VAL A 478 -21.45 -10.78 21.52
C VAL A 478 -22.55 -9.78 21.14
N LEU A 479 -22.54 -8.58 21.76
CA LEU A 479 -23.47 -7.50 21.41
C LEU A 479 -23.33 -7.09 19.93
N THR A 480 -22.14 -7.17 19.36
CA THR A 480 -21.93 -6.82 17.94
C THR A 480 -22.59 -7.80 16.98
N TYR A 481 -22.74 -9.07 17.38
CA TYR A 481 -23.50 -10.04 16.59
C TYR A 481 -25.00 -9.69 16.61
N ASP A 482 -25.53 -9.38 17.79
CA ASP A 482 -26.94 -8.99 17.95
C ASP A 482 -27.25 -7.71 17.16
N ASP A 483 -26.34 -6.74 17.18
CA ASP A 483 -26.45 -5.51 16.38
C ASP A 483 -26.44 -5.81 14.87
N ALA A 484 -25.52 -6.66 14.40
CA ALA A 484 -25.47 -7.09 13.00
C ALA A 484 -26.74 -7.83 12.58
N TYR A 485 -27.22 -8.74 13.43
CA TYR A 485 -28.43 -9.52 13.20
C TYR A 485 -29.66 -8.62 13.16
N HIS A 486 -29.79 -7.69 14.10
CA HIS A 486 -30.87 -6.70 14.13
C HIS A 486 -30.84 -5.80 12.90
N LEU A 487 -29.65 -5.32 12.49
CA LEU A 487 -29.48 -4.49 11.30
C LEU A 487 -29.99 -5.19 10.04
N LEU A 488 -29.57 -6.45 9.83
CA LEU A 488 -29.98 -7.25 8.67
C LEU A 488 -31.41 -7.77 8.76
N SER A 489 -31.97 -7.90 9.97
CA SER A 489 -33.37 -8.31 10.17
C SER A 489 -34.36 -7.32 9.55
N LYS A 490 -33.97 -6.04 9.41
CA LYS A 490 -34.77 -5.01 8.73
C LYS A 490 -34.98 -5.28 7.23
N LEU A 491 -34.19 -6.18 6.64
CA LEU A 491 -34.30 -6.65 5.26
C LEU A 491 -34.77 -8.10 5.17
N ASP A 492 -35.51 -8.59 6.17
CA ASP A 492 -36.10 -9.94 6.23
C ASP A 492 -35.10 -11.12 6.16
N VAL A 493 -33.80 -10.84 6.31
CA VAL A 493 -32.73 -11.86 6.37
C VAL A 493 -33.01 -12.90 7.45
N HIS A 494 -33.61 -12.47 8.56
CA HIS A 494 -33.94 -13.29 9.72
C HIS A 494 -34.97 -14.40 9.43
N ILE A 495 -35.82 -14.26 8.41
CA ILE A 495 -36.86 -15.23 8.07
C ILE A 495 -36.22 -16.55 7.60
N ALA A 496 -35.29 -16.47 6.65
CA ALA A 496 -34.56 -17.64 6.15
C ALA A 496 -33.69 -18.27 7.24
N LEU A 497 -33.04 -17.45 8.08
CA LEU A 497 -32.22 -17.92 9.19
C LEU A 497 -33.05 -18.67 10.24
N LYS A 498 -34.23 -18.16 10.62
CA LYS A 498 -35.16 -18.85 11.53
C LYS A 498 -35.63 -20.18 10.93
N LYS A 499 -36.02 -20.20 9.65
CA LYS A 499 -36.44 -21.44 8.95
C LYS A 499 -35.35 -22.50 8.97
N ALA A 500 -34.08 -22.09 8.81
CA ALA A 500 -32.93 -22.98 8.84
C ALA A 500 -32.38 -23.29 10.24
N LYS A 501 -32.97 -22.73 11.31
CA LYS A 501 -32.46 -22.79 12.70
C LYS A 501 -31.00 -22.31 12.78
N LYS A 502 -30.73 -21.14 12.22
CA LYS A 502 -29.43 -20.46 12.14
C LYS A 502 -29.51 -19.03 12.69
N THR A 503 -30.04 -18.86 13.89
CA THR A 503 -30.24 -17.53 14.50
C THR A 503 -29.15 -17.17 15.49
N GLU A 504 -28.45 -18.15 16.05
CA GLU A 504 -27.39 -17.93 17.03
C GLU A 504 -26.01 -17.83 16.36
N ILE A 505 -25.11 -17.06 16.98
CA ILE A 505 -23.73 -16.85 16.52
C ILE A 505 -23.02 -18.17 16.18
N LEU A 506 -23.07 -19.16 17.07
CA LEU A 506 -22.41 -20.45 16.88
C LEU A 506 -22.96 -21.22 15.67
N GLN A 507 -24.26 -21.10 15.40
CA GLN A 507 -24.93 -21.79 14.31
C GLN A 507 -24.56 -21.17 12.95
N VAL A 508 -24.52 -19.83 12.88
CA VAL A 508 -24.10 -19.08 11.69
C VAL A 508 -22.62 -19.31 11.43
N ARG A 509 -21.76 -19.20 12.46
CA ARG A 509 -20.31 -19.34 12.31
C ARG A 509 -19.89 -20.76 11.96
N SER A 510 -20.50 -21.78 12.55
CA SER A 510 -20.25 -23.18 12.14
C SER A 510 -20.64 -23.44 10.68
N PHE A 511 -21.72 -22.81 10.21
CA PHE A 511 -22.12 -22.88 8.80
C PHE A 511 -21.08 -22.20 7.89
N VAL A 512 -20.67 -20.97 8.21
CA VAL A 512 -19.63 -20.24 7.45
C VAL A 512 -18.31 -21.01 7.42
N ARG A 513 -17.85 -21.55 8.57
CA ARG A 513 -16.66 -22.40 8.64
C ARG A 513 -16.78 -23.60 7.70
N ALA A 514 -17.90 -24.31 7.71
CA ALA A 514 -18.13 -25.44 6.81
C ALA A 514 -18.12 -25.02 5.32
N GLN A 515 -18.63 -23.84 4.98
CA GLN A 515 -18.56 -23.32 3.60
C GLN A 515 -17.13 -23.03 3.19
N PHE A 516 -16.34 -22.37 4.05
CA PHE A 516 -14.94 -22.11 3.76
C PHE A 516 -14.12 -23.39 3.67
N ASP A 517 -14.32 -24.34 4.58
CA ASP A 517 -13.64 -25.64 4.53
C ASP A 517 -13.98 -26.39 3.23
N ARG A 518 -15.21 -26.29 2.71
CA ARG A 518 -15.60 -26.87 1.42
C ARG A 518 -14.97 -26.13 0.23
N LYS A 519 -15.08 -24.79 0.20
CA LYS A 519 -14.56 -23.95 -0.90
C LYS A 519 -13.04 -24.06 -1.00
N PHE A 520 -12.35 -24.26 0.12
CA PHE A 520 -10.89 -24.20 0.18
C PHE A 520 -10.19 -25.52 0.55
N LYS A 521 -10.93 -26.64 0.60
CA LYS A 521 -10.35 -27.97 0.92
C LYS A 521 -9.19 -28.39 0.02
N LYS A 522 -9.15 -27.86 -1.21
CA LYS A 522 -8.22 -28.24 -2.27
C LYS A 522 -7.18 -27.17 -2.61
N VAL A 523 -7.06 -26.09 -1.82
CA VAL A 523 -6.09 -25.04 -2.12
C VAL A 523 -4.67 -25.60 -1.92
N SER A 524 -4.09 -26.05 -3.03
CA SER A 524 -2.68 -26.43 -3.13
C SER A 524 -1.84 -25.18 -3.40
N TYR A 525 -0.58 -25.19 -2.95
CA TYR A 525 0.37 -24.09 -3.16
C TYR A 525 0.67 -23.79 -4.62
N ASP A 526 0.39 -24.75 -5.50
CA ASP A 526 0.65 -24.64 -6.94
C ASP A 526 -0.52 -24.03 -7.73
N ASP A 527 -1.72 -23.94 -7.13
CA ASP A 527 -2.93 -23.44 -7.77
C ASP A 527 -3.10 -21.92 -7.56
N ASP A 528 -2.23 -21.12 -8.18
CA ASP A 528 -2.41 -19.66 -8.22
C ASP A 528 -3.66 -19.27 -9.06
N GLU A 529 -4.13 -20.15 -9.96
CA GLU A 529 -5.21 -19.84 -10.91
C GLU A 529 -6.60 -19.70 -10.26
N SER A 530 -6.90 -20.46 -9.20
CA SER A 530 -8.26 -20.47 -8.62
C SER A 530 -8.62 -19.18 -7.87
N TYR A 531 -7.65 -18.31 -7.60
CA TYR A 531 -7.88 -17.03 -6.90
C TYR A 531 -7.90 -15.81 -7.82
N LEU A 532 -7.51 -15.98 -9.10
CA LEU A 532 -7.45 -14.88 -10.05
C LEU A 532 -8.80 -14.63 -10.76
N SER A 533 -9.72 -15.61 -10.76
CA SER A 533 -11.01 -15.50 -11.47
C SER A 533 -11.99 -14.51 -10.84
N ASP A 534 -11.88 -14.23 -9.53
CA ASP A 534 -12.84 -13.37 -8.79
C ASP A 534 -12.48 -11.87 -8.85
N ASN A 535 -11.44 -11.50 -9.61
CA ASN A 535 -11.08 -10.11 -9.82
C ASN A 535 -11.90 -9.53 -10.99
N ASP A 536 -12.88 -8.69 -10.67
CA ASP A 536 -13.53 -7.69 -11.56
C ASP A 536 -12.52 -6.67 -12.17
N GLU A 537 -11.22 -6.87 -11.97
CA GLU A 537 -10.16 -6.08 -12.60
C GLU A 537 -9.87 -6.52 -14.04
N SER A 538 -10.46 -7.63 -14.50
CA SER A 538 -10.24 -8.21 -15.84
C SER A 538 -11.13 -7.63 -16.94
N SER A 539 -11.13 -6.30 -17.16
CA SER A 539 -11.68 -5.76 -18.43
C SER A 539 -11.25 -4.35 -18.82
N TYR A 540 -10.04 -3.88 -18.48
CA TYR A 540 -9.45 -2.79 -19.27
C TYR A 540 -7.96 -3.05 -19.50
N LYS A 541 -7.62 -3.46 -20.72
CA LYS A 541 -6.27 -3.27 -21.24
C LYS A 541 -5.94 -1.80 -21.05
N PHE A 542 -4.97 -1.51 -20.19
CA PHE A 542 -4.35 -0.21 -20.08
C PHE A 542 -3.80 0.12 -21.49
N ARG A 543 -4.56 0.86 -22.29
CA ARG A 543 -4.05 1.44 -23.53
C ARG A 543 -2.92 2.36 -23.08
N SER A 544 -1.70 1.99 -23.42
CA SER A 544 -0.52 2.80 -23.21
C SER A 544 -0.55 3.99 -24.16
N ASP A 545 -1.46 4.93 -23.93
CA ASP A 545 -1.44 6.23 -24.60
C ASP A 545 -0.51 7.14 -23.78
N ILE A 546 0.80 6.89 -23.94
CA ILE A 546 1.89 7.67 -23.32
C ILE A 546 2.12 9.02 -24.02
N ASN A 547 1.32 9.41 -25.02
CA ASN A 547 1.65 10.55 -25.90
C ASN A 547 0.71 11.76 -25.84
N THR A 548 -0.14 11.95 -24.82
CA THR A 548 -1.05 13.12 -24.80
C THR A 548 -1.27 13.76 -23.43
N ALA A 549 -0.25 13.73 -22.56
CA ALA A 549 -0.27 14.44 -21.27
C ALA A 549 0.70 15.63 -21.22
N ALA A 550 0.85 16.32 -22.34
CA ALA A 550 1.32 17.70 -22.39
C ALA A 550 0.14 18.52 -22.94
N ASP A 551 -0.17 19.64 -22.29
CA ASP A 551 -1.04 20.73 -22.80
C ASP A 551 -2.51 20.80 -22.34
N LEU A 552 -2.86 20.42 -21.10
CA LEU A 552 -4.10 20.92 -20.48
C LEU A 552 -3.94 21.17 -18.96
N ASP A 553 -3.10 22.15 -18.61
CA ASP A 553 -3.24 22.91 -17.37
C ASP A 553 -3.93 24.24 -17.75
N ASP A 554 -5.26 24.27 -17.67
CA ASP A 554 -6.05 25.51 -17.71
C ASP A 554 -6.57 25.75 -16.29
N ASP A 555 -5.81 26.57 -15.56
CA ASP A 555 -6.12 27.05 -14.22
C ASP A 555 -7.34 27.99 -14.29
N SER A 556 -8.51 27.46 -13.92
CA SER A 556 -9.66 28.29 -13.58
C SER A 556 -9.43 28.90 -12.19
N SER A 557 -8.87 30.10 -12.19
CA SER A 557 -8.79 31.02 -11.04
C SER A 557 -10.18 31.55 -10.71
N CYS A 558 -10.65 31.33 -9.49
CA CYS A 558 -11.64 32.20 -8.87
C CYS A 558 -10.90 33.21 -7.99
N ASP A 559 -11.18 34.47 -8.28
CA ASP A 559 -10.80 35.67 -7.54
C ASP A 559 -11.09 35.53 -6.04
N ASP A 560 -10.19 36.04 -5.18
CA ASP A 560 -10.59 37.03 -4.19
C ASP A 560 -9.39 37.72 -3.52
N GLU A 561 -9.50 39.05 -3.58
CA GLU A 561 -9.08 40.10 -2.66
C GLU A 561 -7.61 40.32 -2.28
N THR A 562 -7.11 41.42 -2.85
CA THR A 562 -5.95 42.21 -2.41
C THR A 562 -6.13 42.77 -1.00
N GLU A 563 -5.27 42.34 -0.07
CA GLU A 563 -4.93 43.12 1.12
C GLU A 563 -3.45 43.48 1.16
N ASN A 564 -3.19 44.79 1.13
CA ASN A 564 -1.96 45.45 1.55
C ASN A 564 -1.59 45.01 2.97
N MET A 565 -0.32 44.70 3.25
CA MET A 565 0.42 45.34 4.37
C MET A 565 1.88 44.86 4.54
N SER A 566 2.74 45.88 4.58
CA SER A 566 3.92 46.05 5.45
C SER A 566 5.08 45.04 5.40
N SER A 567 6.18 45.55 4.86
CA SER A 567 7.55 45.06 5.01
C SER A 567 8.02 45.08 6.48
N ILE A 568 8.26 43.91 7.06
CA ILE A 568 9.11 43.77 8.26
C ILE A 568 10.54 43.55 7.79
N SER A 569 11.38 44.56 8.02
CA SER A 569 12.82 44.54 7.82
C SER A 569 13.50 43.68 8.89
N ALA A 570 13.99 42.50 8.50
CA ALA A 570 14.99 41.77 9.27
C ALA A 570 16.32 41.86 8.51
N SER A 571 17.29 42.57 9.10
CA SER A 571 18.66 42.71 8.61
C SER A 571 19.44 41.41 8.81
N GLY A 572 20.24 41.03 7.80
CA GLY A 572 21.12 39.85 7.84
C GLY A 572 20.60 38.67 6.99
N LYS A 573 20.62 38.81 5.66
CA LYS A 573 20.38 37.68 4.73
C LYS A 573 21.71 37.21 4.15
N SER A 574 22.15 36.01 4.50
CA SER A 574 23.01 35.20 3.62
C SER A 574 22.10 34.24 2.85
N GLN A 575 21.95 34.41 1.53
CA GLN A 575 21.07 33.57 0.73
C GLN A 575 21.78 32.28 0.32
N PHE A 576 21.39 31.16 0.94
CA PHE A 576 21.44 29.85 0.27
C PHE A 576 20.17 29.73 -0.57
N HIS A 577 20.31 29.42 -1.85
CA HIS A 577 19.18 29.37 -2.79
C HIS A 577 18.08 28.42 -2.28
N GLY A 578 16.87 28.94 -2.03
CA GLY A 578 15.70 28.17 -1.57
C GLY A 578 15.55 27.96 -0.05
N MET A 579 16.41 28.55 0.78
CA MET A 579 16.36 28.41 2.24
C MET A 579 16.53 29.76 2.93
N ARG A 580 15.54 30.19 3.71
CA ARG A 580 15.65 31.38 4.56
C ARG A 580 16.33 30.99 5.86
N VAL A 581 17.40 31.71 6.20
CA VAL A 581 18.10 31.61 7.47
C VAL A 581 17.84 32.90 8.26
N CYS A 582 17.40 32.78 9.51
CA CYS A 582 17.07 33.88 10.38
C CYS A 582 17.72 33.67 11.75
N ASP A 583 18.30 34.72 12.32
CA ASP A 583 18.89 34.68 13.66
C ASP A 583 17.81 34.75 14.77
N THR A 584 16.65 35.33 14.46
CA THR A 584 15.51 35.46 15.38
C THR A 584 14.19 35.20 14.64
N ILE A 585 13.24 34.57 15.34
CA ILE A 585 11.87 34.34 14.85
C ILE A 585 10.86 34.53 16.00
N PRO A 586 9.60 34.90 15.69
CA PRO A 586 8.54 34.97 16.71
C PRO A 586 8.36 33.63 17.44
N SER A 587 8.13 33.68 18.76
CA SER A 587 7.98 32.48 19.61
C SER A 587 6.83 31.56 19.19
N SER A 588 5.78 32.10 18.57
CA SER A 588 4.66 31.35 17.99
C SER A 588 5.07 30.49 16.80
N LEU A 589 6.07 30.91 16.04
CA LEU A 589 6.58 30.23 14.85
C LEU A 589 7.79 29.34 15.14
N ALA A 590 8.35 29.40 16.36
CA ALA A 590 9.56 28.67 16.74
C ALA A 590 9.50 27.15 16.51
N LYS A 591 8.29 26.57 16.47
CA LYS A 591 8.07 25.13 16.23
C LYS A 591 8.03 24.75 14.75
N SER A 592 7.95 25.74 13.86
CA SER A 592 7.81 25.57 12.40
C SER A 592 9.12 25.78 11.64
N TYR A 593 10.20 26.13 12.33
CA TYR A 593 11.53 26.35 11.76
C TYR A 593 12.50 25.28 12.25
N PHE A 594 13.46 24.90 11.41
CA PHE A 594 14.59 24.09 11.81
C PHE A 594 15.53 24.93 12.67
N ARG A 595 15.84 24.49 13.89
CA ARG A 595 16.70 25.22 14.83
C ARG A 595 18.05 24.52 14.98
N VAL A 596 19.12 25.28 14.79
CA VAL A 596 20.51 24.86 15.03
C VAL A 596 21.12 25.79 16.07
N GLU A 597 21.79 25.24 17.08
CA GLU A 597 22.61 26.02 18.01
C GLU A 597 24.09 25.76 17.70
N LEU A 598 24.81 26.81 17.27
CA LEU A 598 26.24 26.79 16.98
C LEU A 598 26.92 27.83 17.86
N ASP A 599 27.89 27.41 18.68
CA ASP A 599 28.69 28.28 19.55
C ASP A 599 27.84 29.23 20.43
N GLY A 600 26.71 28.73 20.95
CA GLY A 600 25.76 29.50 21.77
C GLY A 600 24.82 30.44 20.98
N LYS A 601 24.96 30.52 19.65
CA LYS A 601 24.06 31.27 18.77
C LYS A 601 23.00 30.35 18.16
N LYS A 602 21.73 30.72 18.30
CA LYS A 602 20.59 30.01 17.70
C LYS A 602 20.32 30.53 16.30
N ILE A 603 20.25 29.61 15.34
CA ILE A 603 19.96 29.88 13.94
C ILE A 603 18.70 29.11 13.56
N TYR A 604 17.77 29.79 12.90
CA TYR A 604 16.50 29.23 12.43
C TYR A 604 16.51 29.17 10.91
N SER A 605 16.09 28.05 10.33
CA SER A 605 15.99 27.92 8.88
C SER A 605 14.67 27.30 8.42
N GLN A 606 14.21 27.72 7.25
CA GLN A 606 12.95 27.25 6.63
C GLN A 606 13.12 27.17 5.11
N THR A 607 12.65 26.07 4.50
CA THR A 607 12.63 25.87 3.05
C THR A 607 11.35 26.44 2.44
N ASP A 608 11.44 27.03 1.24
CA ASP A 608 10.32 27.72 0.57
C ASP A 608 9.09 26.82 0.32
N SER A 609 9.26 25.50 0.25
CA SER A 609 8.15 24.53 0.14
C SER A 609 7.22 24.49 1.37
N GLN A 610 7.65 24.97 2.54
CA GLN A 610 6.81 25.05 3.75
C GLN A 610 5.97 26.33 3.83
N LEU A 611 6.28 27.35 3.02
CA LEU A 611 5.47 28.59 2.96
C LEU A 611 4.11 28.36 2.29
N ALA A 612 3.97 27.33 1.45
CA ALA A 612 2.71 26.99 0.78
C ALA A 612 1.69 26.29 1.70
N VAL A 613 2.14 25.60 2.77
CA VAL A 613 1.27 24.82 3.67
C VAL A 613 0.76 25.64 4.85
N ASN A 614 1.48 26.70 5.26
CA ASN A 614 1.05 27.59 6.34
C ASN A 614 0.18 28.77 5.87
N ARG A 615 -0.25 28.76 4.61
CA ARG A 615 -1.14 29.78 4.00
C ARG A 615 -2.59 29.32 3.84
N TYR A 616 -2.99 28.20 4.47
CA TYR A 616 -4.37 27.71 4.53
C TYR A 616 -4.83 27.50 5.96
#